data_AF-A0A352HP03-F1
#
_entry.id   AF-A0A352HP03-F1
#
_cell.length_a   1.000
_cell.length_b   1.000
_cell.length_c   1.000
_cell.angle_alpha   90.00
_cell.angle_beta   90.00
_cell.angle_gamma   90.00
#
_symmetry.space_group_name_H-M   'P 1'
#
loop_
_entity.id
_entity.type
_entity.pdbx_description
1 polymer ?
#
loop_
_entity_poly.entity_id
_entity_poly.type
_entity_poly.pdbx_seq_one_letter_code
_entity_poly.pdbx_strand_id
1 'polypeptide(L)' 'MKTFRKGGIHPDGSKLTSEAAVAPIPMPAELALPLSQAIGAPSKPLVKAGDTVQRGQMIAEAGGFV' A
#
# COMPACT_ATOMS: atom_id res chain seq x y z
N MET A 1 15.44 -12.76 -20.60
CA MET A 1 14.56 -13.05 -21.77
C MET A 1 14.12 -11.72 -22.36
N LYS A 2 14.51 -11.36 -23.59
CA LYS A 2 14.13 -10.05 -24.19
C LYS A 2 12.67 -10.10 -24.65
N THR A 3 11.74 -9.61 -23.83
CA THR A 3 10.29 -9.74 -24.05
C THR A 3 9.69 -8.77 -25.07
N PHE A 4 10.44 -7.76 -25.54
CA PHE A 4 9.92 -6.74 -26.46
C PHE A 4 10.48 -6.91 -27.88
N ARG A 5 9.61 -7.36 -28.80
CA ARG A 5 9.96 -7.64 -30.21
C ARG A 5 10.26 -6.42 -31.09
N LYS A 6 9.76 -5.22 -30.73
CA LYS A 6 9.88 -3.98 -31.54
C LYS A 6 10.73 -2.89 -30.87
N GLY A 7 11.66 -3.28 -30.00
CA GLY A 7 12.42 -2.36 -29.17
C GLY A 7 11.75 -2.12 -27.81
N GLY A 8 12.57 -1.73 -26.84
CA GLY A 8 12.21 -1.59 -25.42
C GLY A 8 13.35 -2.08 -24.52
N ILE A 9 13.45 -1.51 -23.33
CA ILE A 9 14.39 -1.97 -22.29
C ILE A 9 13.67 -3.06 -21.50
N HIS A 10 14.32 -4.20 -21.32
CA HIS A 10 13.90 -5.21 -20.35
C HIS A 10 14.83 -5.07 -19.14
N PRO A 11 14.42 -4.34 -18.10
CA PRO A 11 15.26 -4.13 -16.92
C PRO A 11 15.48 -5.46 -16.21
N ASP A 12 16.62 -5.60 -15.55
CA ASP A 12 16.87 -6.74 -14.68
C ASP A 12 15.92 -6.71 -13.47
N GLY A 13 15.58 -7.90 -12.97
CA GLY A 13 14.69 -8.02 -11.82
C GLY A 13 15.35 -7.51 -10.53
N SER A 14 14.61 -6.77 -9.71
CA SER A 14 15.07 -6.28 -8.39
C SER A 14 14.56 -7.14 -7.23
N LYS A 15 14.60 -8.47 -7.35
CA LYS A 15 14.15 -9.40 -6.30
C LYS A 15 15.28 -9.68 -5.28
N LEU A 16 15.85 -8.62 -4.70
CA LEU A 16 17.01 -8.68 -3.81
C LEU A 16 16.81 -9.54 -2.56
N THR A 17 15.56 -9.79 -2.17
CA THR A 17 15.18 -10.49 -0.95
C THR A 17 14.49 -11.82 -1.20
N SER A 18 14.60 -12.40 -2.40
CA SER A 18 13.86 -13.62 -2.77
C SER A 18 14.18 -14.84 -1.91
N GLU A 19 15.37 -14.90 -1.33
CA GLU A 19 15.81 -16.01 -0.47
C GLU A 19 15.74 -15.66 1.03
N ALA A 20 15.31 -14.44 1.36
CA ALA A 20 15.20 -14.01 2.75
C ALA A 20 14.07 -14.77 3.46
N ALA A 21 14.34 -15.22 4.68
CA ALA A 21 13.30 -15.80 5.53
C ALA A 21 12.25 -14.74 5.90
N VAL A 22 11.00 -15.15 6.00
CA VAL A 22 9.92 -14.29 6.50
C VAL A 22 10.21 -13.95 7.96
N ALA A 23 10.23 -12.65 8.28
CA ALA A 23 10.48 -12.15 9.62
C ALA A 23 9.32 -11.27 10.09
N PRO A 24 9.02 -11.25 11.41
CA PRO A 24 8.04 -10.33 11.96
C PRO A 24 8.56 -8.89 11.85
N ILE A 25 7.68 -7.96 11.47
CA ILE A 25 7.95 -6.52 11.44
C ILE A 25 7.35 -5.91 12.71
N PRO A 26 8.12 -5.11 13.48
CA PRO A 26 7.57 -4.40 14.64
C PRO A 26 6.55 -3.36 14.20
N MET A 27 5.61 -3.01 15.08
CA MET A 27 4.68 -1.93 14.80
C MET A 27 5.45 -0.61 14.64
N PRO A 28 5.23 0.16 13.57
CA PRO A 28 5.89 1.46 13.42
C PRO A 28 5.37 2.44 14.48
N ALA A 29 6.21 3.41 14.88
CA ALA A 29 5.82 4.48 15.80
C ALA A 29 4.76 5.42 15.19
N GLU A 30 4.76 5.54 13.87
CA GLU A 30 3.82 6.36 13.10
C GLU A 30 3.41 5.62 11.83
N LEU A 31 2.13 5.71 11.49
CA LEU A 31 1.58 5.12 10.27
C LEU A 31 0.78 6.19 9.51
N ALA A 32 1.22 6.48 8.28
CA ALA A 32 0.48 7.34 7.36
C ALA A 32 -0.36 6.48 6.42
N LEU A 33 -1.68 6.70 6.40
CA LEU A 33 -2.63 6.01 5.53
C LEU A 33 -3.27 7.00 4.54
N PRO A 34 -2.79 7.07 3.29
CA PRO A 34 -3.36 7.97 2.29
C PRO A 34 -4.77 7.54 1.89
N LEU A 35 -5.74 8.44 2.00
CA LEU A 35 -7.13 8.16 1.62
C LEU A 35 -7.37 8.19 0.10
N SER A 36 -6.36 8.59 -0.67
CA SER A 36 -6.43 8.74 -2.13
C SER A 36 -5.35 7.92 -2.84
N GLN A 37 -5.17 6.65 -2.45
CA GLN A 37 -4.25 5.72 -3.13
C GLN A 37 -4.92 4.79 -4.16
N ALA A 38 -6.23 4.93 -4.37
CA ALA A 38 -6.97 4.22 -5.40
C ALA A 38 -7.30 5.13 -6.60
N ILE A 39 -7.65 4.53 -7.74
CA ILE A 39 -8.10 5.25 -8.95
C ILE A 39 -9.45 5.96 -8.72
N GLY A 40 -10.29 5.41 -7.85
CA GLY A 40 -11.62 5.92 -7.54
C GLY A 40 -11.66 7.12 -6.59
N ALA A 41 -12.86 7.48 -6.17
CA ALA A 41 -13.08 8.55 -5.21
C ALA A 41 -12.32 8.28 -3.89
N PRO A 42 -11.70 9.31 -3.25
CA PRO A 42 -11.00 9.14 -1.99
C PRO A 42 -11.88 8.55 -0.89
N SER A 43 -11.30 7.72 -0.02
CA SER A 43 -11.98 7.17 1.15
C SER A 43 -12.43 8.27 2.11
N LYS A 44 -13.61 8.12 2.73
CA LYS A 44 -14.15 9.04 3.73
C LYS A 44 -13.63 8.65 5.12
N PRO A 45 -12.95 9.54 5.86
CA PRO A 45 -12.52 9.24 7.22
C PRO A 45 -13.72 9.04 8.16
N LEU A 46 -13.64 8.02 9.01
CA LEU A 46 -14.62 7.73 10.08
C LEU A 46 -14.14 8.19 11.47
N VAL A 47 -12.87 8.59 11.56
CA VAL A 47 -12.21 9.08 12.78
C VAL A 47 -11.78 10.53 12.59
N LYS A 48 -11.52 11.23 13.69
CA LYS A 48 -11.07 12.62 13.75
C LYS A 48 -9.72 12.73 14.43
N ALA A 49 -9.07 13.88 14.26
CA ALA A 49 -7.81 14.16 14.94
C ALA A 49 -7.98 14.07 16.47
N GLY A 50 -7.09 13.32 17.13
CA GLY A 50 -7.15 13.07 18.57
C GLY A 50 -7.89 11.81 18.98
N ASP A 51 -8.58 11.14 18.06
CA ASP A 51 -9.24 9.87 18.37
C ASP A 51 -8.22 8.76 18.67
N THR A 52 -8.49 7.97 19.70
CA THR A 52 -7.75 6.73 19.95
C THR A 52 -8.35 5.61 19.11
N VAL A 53 -7.51 4.94 18.31
CA VAL A 53 -7.93 3.84 17.43
C VAL A 53 -7.29 2.53 17.86
N GLN A 54 -7.98 1.42 17.62
CA GLN A 54 -7.50 0.07 17.92
C GLN A 54 -7.00 -0.66 16.68
N ARG A 55 -6.16 -1.67 16.88
CA ARG A 55 -5.74 -2.57 15.81
C ARG A 55 -6.97 -3.25 15.19
N GLY A 56 -7.10 -3.14 13.87
CA GLY A 56 -8.21 -3.74 13.13
C GLY A 56 -9.48 -2.88 13.09
N GLN A 57 -9.49 -1.71 13.72
CA GLN A 57 -10.59 -0.76 13.61
C GLN A 57 -10.65 -0.17 12.21
N MET A 58 -11.87 -0.06 11.67
CA MET A 58 -12.11 0.67 10.43
C MET A 58 -11.99 2.18 10.69
N ILE A 59 -11.07 2.84 9.99
CA ILE A 59 -10.81 4.29 10.16
C ILE A 59 -11.29 5.14 8.98
N ALA A 60 -11.62 4.51 7.85
CA ALA A 60 -12.16 5.15 6.67
C ALA A 60 -13.00 4.16 5.85
N GLU A 61 -14.03 4.66 5.17
CA GLU A 61 -14.91 3.89 4.28
C GLU A 61 -14.75 4.31 2.82
N ALA A 62 -15.25 3.49 1.89
CA ALA A 62 -15.20 3.81 0.46
C ALA A 62 -15.97 5.10 0.14
N GLY A 63 -15.34 6.02 -0.59
CA GLY A 63 -15.98 7.27 -1.02
C GLY A 63 -16.84 7.13 -2.27
N GLY A 64 -16.74 6.00 -2.99
CA GLY A 64 -17.45 5.70 -4.22
C GLY A 64 -17.12 4.29 -4.72
N PHE A 65 -17.71 3.92 -5.86
CA PHE A 65 -17.51 2.61 -6.50
C PHE A 65 -16.78 2.78 -7.84
N VAL A 66 -15.84 1.87 -8.13
CA VAL A 66 -15.13 1.73 -9.43
C VAL A 66 -15.14 0.26 -9.82
#